data_AF-A0A947QXX0-F1
#
_entry.id   AF-A0A947QXX0-F1
#
_cell.length_a   1.000
_cell.length_b   1.000
_cell.length_c   1.000
_cell.angle_alpha   90.00
_cell.angle_beta   90.00
_cell.angle_gamma   90.00
#
_symmetry.space_group_name_H-M   'P 1'
#
loop_
_entity.id
_entity.type
_entity.pdbx_description
1 polymer ?
#
loop_
_entity_poly.entity_id
_entity_poly.type
_entity_poly.pdbx_seq_one_letter_code
_entity_poly.pdbx_strand_id
1 'polypeptide(L)'
;STTIYRAALAAGLDILDQINHSLYVFYYADYGDGLDATIYPPSQDFIFKNNTGHPILIEAYDNGTDAIVNFYGTPDGRSVTLDGPFTQSNQPKEVVDAIGYLRYYQLAWRQTITNADQTKIENWLISTYHSPVPQYKDLFTSNPKK
;
A
#
# COMPACT_ATOMS: atom_id res chain seq x y z
N SER A 1 -7.22 9.68 4.95
CA SER A 1 -6.51 9.32 3.69
C SER A 1 -6.28 7.83 3.55
N THR A 2 -5.69 7.12 4.53
CA THR A 2 -5.41 5.66 4.43
C THR A 2 -6.57 4.80 3.91
N THR A 3 -7.79 4.92 4.44
CA THR A 3 -8.92 4.07 4.02
C THR A 3 -9.30 4.30 2.55
N ILE A 4 -9.35 5.57 2.11
CA ILE A 4 -9.61 5.91 0.70
C ILE A 4 -8.45 5.45 -0.19
N TYR A 5 -7.20 5.61 0.25
CA TYR A 5 -6.02 5.13 -0.48
C TYR A 5 -6.09 3.63 -0.74
N ARG A 6 -6.38 2.83 0.29
CA ARG A 6 -6.52 1.38 0.16
C ARG A 6 -7.64 1.00 -0.79
N ALA A 7 -8.79 1.69 -0.74
CA ALA A 7 -9.89 1.45 -1.66
C ALA A 7 -9.51 1.77 -3.13
N ALA A 8 -8.86 2.91 -3.37
CA ALA A 8 -8.38 3.28 -4.70
C ALA A 8 -7.30 2.31 -5.22
N LEU A 9 -6.39 1.88 -4.36
CA LEU A 9 -5.35 0.90 -4.66
C LEU A 9 -5.94 -0.46 -5.02
N ALA A 10 -6.91 -0.94 -4.22
CA ALA A 10 -7.61 -2.21 -4.48
C ALA A 10 -8.45 -2.16 -5.77
N ALA A 11 -9.01 -0.99 -6.10
CA ALA A 11 -9.72 -0.75 -7.36
C ALA A 11 -8.78 -0.60 -8.57
N GLY A 12 -7.46 -0.55 -8.36
CA GLY A 12 -6.47 -0.40 -9.45
C GLY A 12 -6.56 0.94 -10.15
N LEU A 13 -6.95 2.00 -9.44
CA LEU A 13 -6.95 3.37 -9.95
C LEU A 13 -5.52 3.93 -9.97
N ASP A 14 -5.27 4.90 -10.85
CA ASP A 14 -3.96 5.54 -10.91
C ASP A 14 -3.76 6.40 -9.66
N ILE A 15 -2.77 6.04 -8.83
CA ILE A 15 -2.33 6.85 -7.70
C ILE A 15 -1.33 7.88 -8.23
N LEU A 16 -1.69 9.17 -8.13
CA LEU A 16 -0.90 10.28 -8.66
C LEU A 16 0.00 10.93 -7.61
N ASP A 17 -0.45 10.97 -6.36
CA ASP A 17 0.32 11.46 -5.22
C ASP A 17 -0.07 10.69 -3.96
N GLN A 18 0.92 10.17 -3.25
CA GLN A 18 0.77 9.47 -1.99
C GLN A 18 2.07 9.58 -1.21
N ILE A 19 1.96 9.97 0.06
CA ILE A 19 3.04 9.85 1.05
C ILE A 19 2.48 9.12 2.26
N ASN A 20 3.22 8.11 2.74
CA ASN A 20 2.85 7.37 3.95
C ASN A 20 3.06 8.23 5.21
N HIS A 21 2.44 7.85 6.32
CA HIS A 21 2.71 8.50 7.59
C HIS A 21 4.19 8.33 7.95
N SER A 22 4.82 9.38 8.50
CA SER A 22 6.21 9.31 8.95
C SER A 22 6.42 8.35 10.13
N LEU A 23 5.37 8.14 10.92
CA LEU A 23 5.33 7.15 12.00
C LEU A 23 4.52 5.93 11.57
N TYR A 24 5.03 4.75 11.90
CA TYR A 24 4.29 3.51 11.68
C TYR A 24 3.12 3.42 12.67
N VAL A 25 1.94 3.11 12.13
CA VAL A 25 0.68 3.03 12.87
C VAL A 25 0.28 1.56 12.99
N PHE A 26 0.51 0.97 14.17
CA PHE A 26 0.43 -0.49 14.35
C PHE A 26 -0.96 -1.10 14.10
N TYR A 27 -2.04 -0.40 14.41
CA TYR A 27 -3.40 -0.94 14.23
C TYR A 27 -3.83 -0.99 12.75
N TYR A 28 -3.00 -0.50 11.82
CA TYR A 28 -3.23 -0.71 10.38
C TYR A 28 -2.78 -2.08 9.87
N ALA A 29 -2.05 -2.85 10.68
CA ALA A 29 -1.50 -4.15 10.31
C ALA A 29 -2.55 -5.15 9.82
N ASP A 30 -3.74 -5.13 10.44
CA ASP A 30 -4.86 -6.05 10.12
C ASP A 30 -5.33 -5.96 8.67
N TYR A 31 -5.03 -4.84 7.98
CA TYR A 31 -5.47 -4.56 6.61
C TYR A 31 -4.31 -4.25 5.65
N GLY A 32 -3.07 -4.59 6.04
CA GLY A 32 -1.87 -4.44 5.21
C GLY A 32 -0.93 -3.34 5.71
N ASP A 33 0.18 -3.75 6.32
CA ASP A 33 1.25 -2.87 6.78
C ASP A 33 1.89 -2.07 5.65
N GLY A 34 2.17 -0.79 5.86
CA GLY A 34 2.78 0.01 4.78
C GLY A 34 1.82 0.49 3.72
N LEU A 35 0.55 0.07 3.72
CA LEU A 35 -0.46 0.55 2.78
C LEU A 35 -1.22 1.73 3.38
N ASP A 36 -0.53 2.83 3.68
CA ASP A 36 -1.11 4.00 4.33
C ASP A 36 -0.77 5.31 3.61
N ALA A 37 -1.59 6.34 3.82
CA ALA A 37 -1.38 7.65 3.23
C ALA A 37 -1.72 8.72 4.26
N THR A 38 -0.94 9.79 4.35
CA THR A 38 -1.20 10.95 5.21
C THR A 38 -1.65 12.15 4.39
N ILE A 39 -2.33 13.11 5.02
CA ILE A 39 -2.66 14.42 4.43
C ILE A 39 -2.23 15.53 5.39
N TYR A 40 -1.71 16.62 4.83
CA TYR A 40 -1.37 17.83 5.56
C TYR A 40 -1.57 19.04 4.63
N PRO A 41 -2.81 19.53 4.50
CA PRO A 41 -3.08 20.67 3.64
C PRO A 41 -2.31 21.93 4.09
N PRO A 42 -1.80 22.75 3.15
CA PRO A 42 -1.93 22.61 1.70
C PRO A 42 -0.80 21.81 1.02
N SER A 43 0.19 21.30 1.76
CA SER A 43 1.45 20.80 1.19
C SER A 43 1.47 19.29 0.90
N GLN A 44 0.61 18.51 1.56
CA GLN A 44 0.50 17.07 1.35
C GLN A 44 -0.94 16.69 1.14
N ASP A 45 -1.21 16.02 0.02
CA ASP A 45 -2.51 15.45 -0.29
C ASP A 45 -2.37 13.98 -0.73
N PHE A 46 -3.50 13.30 -0.85
CA PHE A 46 -3.61 12.01 -1.53
C PHE A 46 -4.43 12.20 -2.80
N ILE A 47 -3.82 11.96 -3.96
CA ILE A 47 -4.43 12.21 -5.25
C ILE A 47 -4.49 10.91 -6.05
N PHE A 48 -5.67 10.56 -6.54
CA PHE A 48 -5.88 9.45 -7.47
C PHE A 48 -6.75 9.89 -8.64
N LYS A 49 -6.66 9.16 -9.76
CA LYS A 49 -7.44 9.41 -10.97
C LYS A 49 -8.39 8.26 -11.23
N ASN A 50 -9.66 8.60 -11.45
CA ASN A 50 -10.60 7.66 -12.06
C ASN A 50 -10.26 7.52 -13.56
N ASN A 51 -9.58 6.44 -13.91
CA ASN A 51 -9.19 6.07 -15.27
C ASN A 51 -10.03 4.89 -15.82
N THR A 52 -11.20 4.60 -15.23
CA THR A 52 -12.06 3.47 -15.64
C THR A 52 -12.93 3.78 -16.86
N GLY A 53 -13.05 5.05 -17.26
CA GLY A 53 -13.99 5.49 -18.29
C GLY A 53 -15.46 5.52 -17.82
N HIS A 54 -15.73 5.18 -16.56
CA HIS A 54 -17.07 5.14 -15.97
C HIS A 54 -17.13 5.91 -14.64
N PRO A 55 -18.31 6.38 -14.20
CA PRO A 55 -18.46 6.93 -12.87
C PRO A 55 -18.11 5.91 -11.78
N ILE A 56 -17.57 6.40 -10.67
CA ILE A 56 -17.34 5.63 -9.45
C ILE A 56 -18.17 6.27 -8.34
N LEU A 57 -18.93 5.46 -7.62
CA LEU A 57 -19.57 5.84 -6.36
C LEU A 57 -18.62 5.50 -5.22
N ILE A 58 -18.35 6.49 -4.39
CA ILE A 58 -17.58 6.33 -3.16
C ILE A 58 -18.56 6.44 -2.00
N GLU A 59 -18.68 5.37 -1.23
CA GLU A 59 -19.44 5.34 0.01
C GLU A 59 -18.45 5.32 1.17
N ALA A 60 -18.68 6.16 2.18
CA ALA A 60 -17.88 6.18 3.39
C ALA A 60 -18.80 6.25 4.61
N TYR A 61 -18.54 5.41 5.59
CA TYR A 61 -19.27 5.36 6.85
C TYR A 61 -18.40 4.78 7.96
N ASP A 62 -18.82 4.96 9.20
CA ASP A 62 -18.21 4.33 10.37
C ASP A 62 -19.02 3.11 10.82
N ASN A 63 -18.32 2.12 11.38
CA ASN A 63 -18.91 1.00 12.09
C ASN A 63 -18.18 0.83 13.43
N GLY A 64 -18.71 1.46 14.47
CA GLY A 64 -18.05 1.50 15.77
C GLY A 64 -16.78 2.35 15.74
N THR A 65 -15.62 1.72 15.84
CA THR A 65 -14.31 2.40 15.79
C THR A 65 -13.66 2.34 14.40
N ASP A 66 -14.29 1.64 13.45
CA ASP A 66 -13.74 1.41 12.13
C ASP A 66 -14.31 2.41 11.12
N ALA A 67 -13.44 3.02 10.33
CA ALA A 67 -13.83 3.80 9.16
C ALA A 67 -13.80 2.90 7.91
N ILE A 68 -14.92 2.82 7.20
CA ILE A 68 -15.10 1.98 6.02
C ILE A 68 -15.28 2.87 4.79
N VAL A 69 -14.61 2.51 3.69
CA VAL A 69 -14.76 3.16 2.40
C VAL A 69 -14.93 2.09 1.33
N ASN A 70 -16.04 2.17 0.60
CA ASN A 70 -16.36 1.29 -0.51
C ASN A 70 -16.32 2.07 -1.82
N PHE A 71 -15.69 1.47 -2.84
CA PHE A 71 -15.72 1.98 -4.20
C PHE A 71 -16.59 1.04 -5.03
N TYR A 72 -17.62 1.60 -5.65
CA TYR A 72 -18.49 0.90 -6.58
C TYR A 72 -18.35 1.52 -7.96
N GLY A 73 -18.19 0.68 -8.98
CA GLY A 73 -18.04 1.14 -10.36
C GLY A 73 -18.48 0.09 -11.37
N THR A 74 -18.55 0.49 -12.62
CA THR A 74 -18.75 -0.43 -13.74
C THR A 74 -17.49 -1.27 -13.94
N PRO A 75 -17.57 -2.61 -13.97
CA PRO A 75 -16.42 -3.45 -14.28
C PRO A 75 -15.87 -3.14 -15.67
N ASP A 76 -14.59 -2.76 -15.75
CA ASP A 76 -13.87 -2.55 -17.01
C ASP A 76 -12.93 -3.72 -17.37
N GLY A 77 -13.03 -4.81 -16.61
CA GLY A 77 -12.28 -6.04 -16.81
C GLY A 77 -10.90 -6.07 -16.14
N ARG A 78 -10.47 -5.00 -15.44
CA ARG A 78 -9.21 -5.04 -14.68
C ARG A 78 -9.32 -5.91 -13.43
N SER A 79 -8.21 -6.50 -13.02
CA SER A 79 -8.05 -7.16 -11.71
C SER A 79 -6.76 -6.72 -11.04
N VAL A 80 -6.73 -6.75 -9.71
CA VAL A 80 -5.58 -6.30 -8.90
C VAL A 80 -5.13 -7.41 -7.96
N THR A 81 -3.82 -7.62 -7.89
CA THR A 81 -3.19 -8.42 -6.84
C THR A 81 -2.17 -7.59 -6.09
N LEU A 82 -2.11 -7.76 -4.78
CA LEU A 82 -1.10 -7.17 -3.91
C LEU A 82 -0.25 -8.29 -3.33
N ASP A 83 1.06 -8.17 -3.49
CA ASP A 83 2.06 -9.13 -3.00
C ASP A 83 3.01 -8.42 -2.03
N GLY A 84 3.15 -8.97 -0.82
CA GLY A 84 3.83 -8.34 0.31
C GLY A 84 3.15 -8.58 1.67
N PRO A 85 3.54 -7.84 2.73
CA PRO A 85 4.61 -6.85 2.72
C PRO A 85 5.99 -7.52 2.63
N PHE A 86 6.81 -7.00 1.74
CA PHE A 86 8.24 -7.27 1.73
C PHE A 86 8.93 -6.36 2.75
N THR A 87 9.92 -6.93 3.42
CA THR A 87 10.69 -6.33 4.49
C THR A 87 12.16 -6.63 4.25
N GLN A 88 13.05 -6.02 5.03
CA GLN A 88 14.47 -6.35 4.97
C GLN A 88 14.75 -7.86 5.12
N SER A 89 13.96 -8.57 5.94
CA SER A 89 14.21 -9.96 6.33
C SER A 89 13.62 -10.99 5.38
N ASN A 90 12.61 -10.64 4.57
CA ASN A 90 11.93 -11.57 3.66
C ASN A 90 12.01 -11.15 2.18
N GLN A 91 12.71 -10.06 1.85
CA GLN A 91 12.84 -9.58 0.46
C GLN A 91 13.53 -10.62 -0.44
N PRO A 92 12.84 -11.16 -1.45
CA PRO A 92 13.46 -12.04 -2.42
C PRO A 92 14.32 -11.22 -3.41
N LYS A 93 15.12 -11.92 -4.22
CA LYS A 93 16.06 -11.27 -5.15
C LYS A 93 15.34 -10.33 -6.14
N GLU A 94 14.16 -10.71 -6.61
CA GLU A 94 13.38 -9.87 -7.53
C GLU A 94 12.95 -8.53 -6.93
N VAL A 95 12.67 -8.48 -5.62
CA VAL A 95 12.35 -7.22 -4.93
C VAL A 95 13.61 -6.35 -4.87
N VAL A 96 14.74 -6.93 -4.46
CA VAL A 96 16.02 -6.21 -4.37
C VAL A 96 16.45 -5.68 -5.75
N ASP A 97 16.26 -6.46 -6.82
CA ASP A 97 16.60 -6.05 -8.17
C ASP A 97 15.69 -4.92 -8.67
N ALA A 98 14.43 -4.87 -8.24
CA ALA A 98 13.47 -3.86 -8.68
C ALA A 98 13.58 -2.53 -7.92
N ILE A 99 13.78 -2.57 -6.60
CA ILE A 99 13.70 -1.38 -5.73
C ILE A 99 14.90 -1.18 -4.79
N GLY A 100 15.90 -2.05 -4.88
CA GLY A 100 17.04 -2.05 -3.96
C GLY A 100 16.74 -2.72 -2.62
N TYR A 101 17.75 -2.77 -1.74
CA TYR A 101 17.60 -3.37 -0.42
C TYR A 101 16.68 -2.52 0.48
N LEU A 102 15.60 -3.12 0.94
CA LEU A 102 14.76 -2.58 1.99
C LEU A 102 15.53 -2.47 3.30
N ARG A 103 15.32 -1.36 4.00
CA ARG A 103 15.84 -1.13 5.35
C ARG A 103 14.79 -1.52 6.40
N TYR A 104 15.21 -1.68 7.65
CA TYR A 104 14.36 -2.07 8.78
C TYR A 104 13.18 -1.12 9.09
N TYR A 105 13.19 0.07 8.48
CA TYR A 105 12.14 1.10 8.59
C TYR A 105 11.35 1.26 7.28
N GLN A 106 11.49 0.32 6.34
CA GLN A 106 10.81 0.32 5.06
C GLN A 106 10.00 -0.96 4.86
N LEU A 107 8.86 -0.81 4.21
CA LEU A 107 8.01 -1.90 3.75
C LEU A 107 7.73 -1.69 2.27
N ALA A 108 7.65 -2.78 1.52
CA ALA A 108 7.23 -2.71 0.12
C ALA A 108 6.10 -3.67 -0.21
N TRP A 109 5.27 -3.26 -1.16
CA TRP A 109 4.29 -4.11 -1.82
C TRP A 109 4.46 -3.99 -3.32
N ARG A 110 4.21 -5.10 -4.01
CA ARG A 110 4.00 -5.10 -5.45
C ARG A 110 2.51 -5.14 -5.73
N GLN A 111 2.00 -4.10 -6.40
CA GLN A 111 0.68 -4.11 -7.00
C GLN A 111 0.81 -4.54 -8.45
N THR A 112 0.08 -5.57 -8.85
CA THR A 112 -0.06 -5.95 -10.24
C THR A 112 -1.51 -5.69 -10.67
N ILE A 113 -1.69 -4.80 -11.64
CA ILE A 113 -2.96 -4.54 -12.30
C ILE A 113 -2.94 -5.31 -13.63
N THR A 114 -3.87 -6.25 -13.80
CA THR A 114 -4.07 -6.96 -15.07
C THR A 114 -5.29 -6.37 -15.75
N ASN A 115 -5.10 -5.71 -16.89
CA ASN A 115 -6.18 -5.11 -17.67
C ASN A 115 -6.98 -6.19 -18.42
N ALA A 116 -8.13 -5.79 -18.99
CA ALA A 116 -9.00 -6.69 -19.76
C ALA A 116 -8.27 -7.37 -20.94
N ASP A 117 -7.33 -6.66 -21.57
CA ASP A 117 -6.51 -7.16 -22.68
C ASP A 117 -5.30 -8.01 -22.22
N GLN A 118 -5.24 -8.36 -20.94
CA GLN A 118 -4.16 -9.10 -20.29
C GLN A 118 -2.82 -8.36 -20.17
N THR A 119 -2.76 -7.07 -20.57
CA THR A 119 -1.59 -6.25 -20.26
C THR A 119 -1.47 -6.08 -18.75
N LYS A 120 -0.23 -6.12 -18.25
CA LYS A 120 0.08 -6.00 -16.82
C LYS A 120 0.82 -4.71 -16.55
N ILE A 121 0.39 -4.02 -15.51
CA ILE A 121 1.08 -2.87 -14.93
C ILE A 121 1.53 -3.29 -13.54
N GLU A 122 2.82 -3.12 -13.25
CA GLU A 122 3.38 -3.37 -11.92
C GLU A 122 3.81 -2.06 -11.27
N ASN A 123 3.29 -1.80 -10.08
CA ASN A 123 3.66 -0.66 -9.25
C ASN A 123 4.32 -1.16 -7.96
N TRP A 124 5.45 -0.55 -7.62
CA TRP A 124 6.11 -0.79 -6.34
C TRP A 124 5.74 0.30 -5.34
N LEU A 125 5.08 -0.11 -4.26
CA LEU A 125 4.61 0.77 -3.20
C LEU A 125 5.60 0.65 -2.04
N ILE A 126 6.35 1.71 -1.75
CA ILE A 126 7.38 1.69 -0.70
C ILE A 126 6.98 2.69 0.38
N SER A 127 6.75 2.20 1.60
CA SER A 127 6.51 3.04 2.76
C SER A 127 7.77 3.15 3.59
N THR A 128 8.14 4.37 3.95
CA THR A 128 9.35 4.68 4.72
C THR A 128 9.00 5.41 6.00
N TYR A 129 9.44 4.88 7.13
CA TYR A 129 9.14 5.42 8.46
C TYR A 129 10.38 5.98 9.15
N HIS A 130 10.18 6.89 10.11
CA HIS A 130 11.26 7.43 10.95
C HIS A 130 11.84 6.42 11.95
N SER A 131 11.11 5.35 12.24
CA SER A 131 11.50 4.33 13.21
C SER A 131 11.29 2.93 12.63
N PRO A 132 12.04 1.92 13.11
CA PRO A 132 11.81 0.54 12.72
C PRO A 132 10.35 0.14 12.93
N VAL A 133 9.82 -0.66 12.02
CA VAL A 133 8.49 -1.25 12.18
C VAL A 133 8.60 -2.36 13.25
N PRO A 134 7.97 -2.23 14.44
CA PRO A 134 8.29 -3.06 15.61
C PRO A 134 8.15 -4.56 15.37
N GLN A 135 7.12 -4.99 14.64
CA GLN A 135 6.86 -6.40 14.35
C GLN A 135 7.90 -7.07 13.42
N TYR A 136 8.74 -6.27 12.74
CA TYR A 136 9.83 -6.76 11.88
C TYR A 136 11.21 -6.49 12.48
N LYS A 137 11.28 -5.98 13.72
CA LYS A 137 12.53 -5.64 14.42
C LYS A 137 13.26 -6.87 14.98
N ASP A 138 12.52 -7.88 15.44
CA ASP A 138 13.06 -8.92 16.33
C ASP A 138 13.46 -10.24 15.65
N LEU A 139 13.38 -10.35 14.33
CA LEU A 139 13.82 -11.54 13.59
C LEU A 139 15.35 -11.81 13.68
N PHE A 140 16.11 -10.98 14.39
CA PHE A 140 17.56 -11.11 14.55
C PHE A 140 18.08 -11.03 15.99
N THR A 141 17.23 -11.11 17.02
CA THR A 141 17.73 -11.25 18.41
C THR A 141 18.23 -12.67 18.73
N SER A 142 17.98 -13.67 17.86
CA SER A 142 18.68 -14.95 17.92
C SER A 142 20.02 -14.87 17.19
N ASN A 143 20.99 -14.29 17.89
CA ASN A 143 22.41 -14.41 17.63
C ASN A 143 22.78 -15.88 17.28
N PRO A 144 23.31 -16.23 16.09
CA PRO A 144 23.98 -17.50 15.93
C PRO A 144 25.25 -17.39 16.77
N LYS A 145 25.23 -18.01 17.95
CA LYS A 145 26.44 -18.18 18.75
C LYS A 145 27.52 -18.79 17.85
N LYS A 146 28.71 -18.21 17.99
CA LYS A 146 30.02 -18.65 17.48
C LYS A 146 30.16 -20.16 17.34
#